data_AF-A0A965K4S2-F1
#
_entry.id   AF-A0A965K4S2-F1
#
_cell.length_a   1.000
_cell.length_b   1.000
_cell.length_c   1.000
_cell.angle_alpha   90.00
_cell.angle_beta   90.00
_cell.angle_gamma   90.00
#
_symmetry.space_group_name_H-M   'P 1'
#
loop_
_entity.id
_entity.type
_entity.pdbx_description
1 polymer ?
#
loop_
_entity_poly.entity_id
_entity_poly.type
_entity_poly.pdbx_seq_one_letter_code
_entity_poly.pdbx_strand_id
1 'polypeptide(L)'
;MTSISLVIPSYGRAEDLGSALDSALRQDFPFDEVIVVARGDDPDTVEVAQARGVIVTSVDEPGVLAAMVAGAKRATSDVVAFTDDDARLPRDHASRLRSYFDQTGVFGVGGRDVLYDGDLPRPTSLTHNVGRVRWFGRVVGNHHRGTGSVRPVFMLKGVNAAYRRSALAFPVGLRGTGAQPH
;
A
#
# COMPACT_ATOMS: atom_id res chain seq x y z
N MET A 1 -8.57 2.68 -19.70
CA MET A 1 -8.54 1.88 -18.46
C MET A 1 -7.58 2.58 -17.52
N THR A 2 -7.98 2.86 -16.29
CA THR A 2 -7.14 3.60 -15.32
C THR A 2 -5.78 2.89 -15.12
N SER A 3 -4.68 3.63 -15.24
CA SER A 3 -3.33 3.12 -14.97
C SER A 3 -2.98 3.18 -13.47
N ILE A 4 -2.18 2.23 -12.98
CA ILE A 4 -1.82 2.07 -11.56
C ILE A 4 -0.31 1.84 -11.39
N SER A 5 0.31 2.71 -10.59
CA SER A 5 1.65 2.54 -10.03
C SER A 5 1.55 1.92 -8.64
N LEU A 6 2.16 0.76 -8.41
CA LEU A 6 2.29 0.18 -7.07
C LEU A 6 3.59 0.65 -6.42
N VAL A 7 3.50 1.24 -5.23
CA VAL A 7 4.64 1.69 -4.43
C VAL A 7 4.80 0.76 -3.22
N ILE A 8 6.01 0.22 -3.06
CA ILE A 8 6.40 -0.67 -1.95
C ILE A 8 7.62 -0.07 -1.23
N PRO A 9 7.43 0.63 -0.10
CA PRO A 9 8.52 0.99 0.79
C PRO A 9 9.15 -0.26 1.42
N SER A 10 10.48 -0.33 1.48
CA SER A 10 11.18 -1.40 2.20
C SER A 10 12.52 -0.94 2.76
N TYR A 11 12.90 -1.48 3.92
CA TYR A 11 14.19 -1.26 4.56
C TYR A 11 14.56 -2.43 5.47
N GLY A 12 15.69 -3.08 5.21
CA GLY A 12 16.23 -4.20 5.98
C GLY A 12 15.40 -5.49 5.92
N ARG A 13 14.52 -5.62 4.92
CA ARG A 13 13.55 -6.72 4.79
C ARG A 13 13.55 -7.36 3.40
N ALA A 14 14.72 -7.57 2.84
CA ALA A 14 14.91 -8.08 1.48
C ALA A 14 14.16 -9.41 1.19
N GLU A 15 14.08 -10.32 2.17
CA GLU A 15 13.35 -11.59 2.03
C GLU A 15 11.83 -11.39 1.91
N ASP A 16 11.24 -10.62 2.83
CA ASP A 16 9.81 -10.28 2.80
C ASP A 16 9.46 -9.56 1.49
N LEU A 17 10.26 -8.54 1.14
CA LEU A 17 10.10 -7.78 -0.09
C LEU A 17 10.10 -8.68 -1.32
N GLY A 18 10.98 -9.67 -1.36
CA GLY A 18 11.02 -10.64 -2.45
C GLY A 18 9.70 -11.38 -2.63
N SER A 19 9.08 -11.80 -1.51
CA SER A 19 7.77 -12.44 -1.53
C SER A 19 6.64 -11.49 -1.94
N ALA A 20 6.67 -10.24 -1.46
CA ALA A 20 5.68 -9.23 -1.83
C ALA A 20 5.74 -8.90 -3.33
N LEU A 21 6.95 -8.67 -3.86
CA LEU A 21 7.17 -8.42 -5.28
C LEU A 21 6.73 -9.60 -6.16
N ASP A 22 7.01 -10.84 -5.75
CA ASP A 22 6.55 -12.02 -6.47
C ASP A 22 5.01 -12.04 -6.59
N SER A 23 4.28 -11.64 -5.54
CA SER A 23 2.82 -11.54 -5.59
C SER A 23 2.32 -10.37 -6.44
N ALA A 24 3.02 -9.23 -6.40
CA ALA A 24 2.72 -8.03 -7.18
C ALA A 24 2.96 -8.23 -8.69
N LEU A 25 3.94 -9.06 -9.06
CA LEU A 25 4.27 -9.35 -10.45
C LEU A 25 3.42 -10.50 -11.04
N ARG A 26 2.80 -11.34 -10.21
CA ARG A 26 1.95 -12.47 -10.63
C ARG A 26 0.45 -12.13 -10.68
N GLN A 27 0.12 -10.88 -10.99
CA GLN A 27 -1.28 -10.45 -11.17
C GLN A 27 -1.84 -10.97 -12.50
N ASP A 28 -3.14 -11.29 -12.51
CA ASP A 28 -3.84 -11.69 -13.74
C ASP A 28 -3.88 -10.53 -14.76
N PHE A 29 -3.94 -9.31 -14.24
CA PHE A 29 -3.76 -8.07 -14.99
C PHE A 29 -2.69 -7.22 -14.30
N PRO A 30 -1.50 -7.04 -14.88
CA PRO A 30 -0.39 -6.37 -14.22
C PRO A 30 -0.68 -4.93 -13.78
N PHE A 31 0.08 -4.47 -12.79
CA PHE A 31 0.29 -3.04 -12.57
C PHE A 31 1.05 -2.44 -13.75
N ASP A 32 0.84 -1.15 -14.03
CA ASP A 32 1.56 -0.47 -15.11
C ASP A 32 3.02 -0.19 -14.72
N GLU A 33 3.26 0.04 -13.43
CA GLU A 33 4.60 0.04 -12.86
C GLU A 33 4.60 -0.42 -11.40
N VAL A 34 5.71 -1.04 -10.98
CA VAL A 34 5.99 -1.39 -9.58
C VAL A 34 7.26 -0.63 -9.18
N ILE A 35 7.18 0.09 -8.07
CA ILE A 35 8.21 1.00 -7.57
C ILE A 35 8.57 0.58 -6.15
N VAL A 36 9.80 0.12 -5.97
CA VAL A 36 10.38 -0.12 -4.64
C VAL A 36 11.07 1.15 -4.19
N VAL A 37 10.79 1.55 -2.95
CA VAL A 37 11.46 2.68 -2.30
C VAL A 37 12.41 2.11 -1.25
N ALA A 38 13.71 2.21 -1.50
CA ALA A 38 14.77 1.69 -0.65
C ALA A 38 15.54 2.83 0.03
N ARG A 39 16.26 2.55 1.11
CA ARG A 39 17.27 3.49 1.61
C ARG A 39 18.60 3.32 0.87
N GLY A 40 19.37 4.40 0.77
CA GLY A 40 20.68 4.37 0.11
C GLY A 40 21.71 3.47 0.78
N ASP A 41 21.52 3.15 2.07
CA ASP A 41 22.38 2.27 2.87
C ASP A 41 21.84 0.84 3.03
N ASP A 42 20.88 0.44 2.18
CA ASP A 42 20.30 -0.90 2.15
C ASP A 42 20.47 -1.54 0.76
N PRO A 43 21.68 -2.05 0.46
CA PRO A 43 21.98 -2.65 -0.85
C PRO A 43 21.17 -3.92 -1.13
N ASP A 44 20.82 -4.69 -0.11
CA ASP A 44 20.11 -5.96 -0.24
C ASP A 44 18.69 -5.74 -0.79
N THR A 45 17.99 -4.73 -0.28
CA THR A 45 16.67 -4.32 -0.80
C THR A 45 16.75 -3.87 -2.26
N VAL A 46 17.80 -3.12 -2.62
CA VAL A 46 18.01 -2.66 -4.01
C VAL A 46 18.26 -3.84 -4.93
N GLU A 47 19.11 -4.79 -4.53
CA GLU A 47 19.41 -5.99 -5.30
C GLU A 47 18.16 -6.84 -5.55
N VAL A 48 17.38 -7.12 -4.50
CA VAL A 48 16.13 -7.90 -4.59
C VAL A 48 15.12 -7.29 -5.55
N ALA A 49 15.01 -5.96 -5.57
CA ALA A 49 14.13 -5.23 -6.46
C ALA A 49 14.65 -5.24 -7.91
N GLN A 50 15.95 -4.97 -8.12
CA GLN A 50 16.57 -4.99 -9.44
C GLN A 50 16.51 -6.37 -10.09
N ALA A 51 16.74 -7.43 -9.32
CA ALA A 51 16.64 -8.82 -9.80
C ALA A 51 15.25 -9.18 -10.35
N ARG A 52 14.20 -8.45 -9.93
CA ARG A 52 12.82 -8.61 -10.40
C ARG A 52 12.41 -7.62 -11.48
N GLY A 53 13.33 -6.76 -11.93
CA GLY A 53 13.10 -5.81 -13.01
C GLY A 53 12.09 -4.71 -12.67
N VAL A 54 11.88 -4.41 -11.38
CA VAL A 54 11.00 -3.32 -10.94
C VAL A 54 11.77 -2.00 -10.80
N ILE A 55 11.05 -0.88 -10.77
CA ILE A 55 11.66 0.44 -10.61
C ILE A 55 12.16 0.56 -9.16
N VAL A 56 13.38 1.06 -8.98
CA VAL A 56 13.92 1.39 -7.66
C VAL A 56 14.07 2.90 -7.55
N THR A 57 13.64 3.46 -6.43
CA THR A 57 13.91 4.84 -6.04
C THR A 57 14.47 4.87 -4.62
N SER A 58 15.37 5.80 -4.34
CA SER A 58 15.96 5.93 -3.00
C SER A 58 15.26 7.01 -2.17
N VAL A 59 15.34 6.86 -0.86
CA VAL A 59 15.03 7.89 0.13
C VAL A 59 16.05 7.83 1.27
N ASP A 60 16.64 8.97 1.61
CA ASP A 60 17.62 9.02 2.71
C ASP A 60 16.94 9.23 4.06
N GLU A 61 15.78 9.89 4.06
CA GLU A 61 15.05 10.22 5.29
C GLU A 61 14.27 9.00 5.81
N PRO A 62 14.43 8.64 7.10
CA PRO A 62 13.78 7.47 7.65
C PRO A 62 12.26 7.64 7.78
N GLY A 63 11.55 6.52 7.68
CA GLY A 63 10.12 6.43 7.94
C GLY A 63 9.26 6.23 6.70
N VAL A 64 8.15 5.50 6.90
CA VAL A 64 7.25 5.08 5.82
C VAL A 64 6.68 6.25 5.02
N LEU A 65 6.43 7.40 5.65
CA LEU A 65 5.88 8.57 4.96
C LEU A 65 6.88 9.17 3.97
N ALA A 66 8.16 9.30 4.35
CA ALA A 66 9.20 9.80 3.46
C ALA A 66 9.32 8.87 2.23
N ALA A 67 9.29 7.55 2.46
CA ALA A 67 9.32 6.57 1.40
C ALA A 67 8.08 6.64 0.49
N MET A 68 6.87 6.72 1.04
CA MET A 68 5.64 6.88 0.26
C MET A 68 5.65 8.15 -0.59
N VAL A 69 6.15 9.26 -0.04
CA VAL A 69 6.30 10.53 -0.77
C VAL A 69 7.28 10.37 -1.94
N ALA A 70 8.44 9.73 -1.71
CA ALA A 70 9.42 9.49 -2.76
C ALA A 70 8.86 8.59 -3.87
N GLY A 71 8.22 7.47 -3.51
CA GLY A 71 7.57 6.57 -4.46
C GLY A 71 6.44 7.23 -5.25
N ALA A 72 5.61 8.02 -4.59
CA ALA A 72 4.52 8.75 -5.26
C ALA A 72 5.01 9.84 -6.20
N LYS A 73 6.14 10.50 -5.90
CA LYS A 73 6.80 11.44 -6.84
C LYS A 73 7.38 10.73 -8.05
N ARG A 74 7.85 9.49 -7.88
CA ARG A 74 8.37 8.66 -8.97
C ARG A 74 7.26 8.08 -9.86
N ALA A 75 6.07 7.89 -9.31
CA ALA A 75 4.92 7.32 -9.98
C ALA A 75 4.39 8.22 -11.11
N THR A 76 4.04 7.60 -12.24
CA THR A 76 3.59 8.25 -13.47
C THR A 76 2.13 7.95 -13.82
N SER A 77 1.55 6.90 -13.24
CA SER A 77 0.19 6.45 -13.53
C SER A 77 -0.90 7.39 -12.97
N ASP A 78 -2.15 7.16 -13.38
CA ASP A 78 -3.33 7.89 -12.92
C ASP A 78 -3.62 7.66 -11.43
N VAL A 79 -3.28 6.47 -10.94
CA VAL A 79 -3.48 6.02 -9.56
C VAL A 79 -2.15 5.56 -8.97
N VAL A 80 -1.92 5.91 -7.70
CA VAL A 80 -0.82 5.41 -6.89
C VAL A 80 -1.39 4.50 -5.81
N ALA A 81 -1.00 3.23 -5.83
CA ALA A 81 -1.31 2.23 -4.82
C ALA A 81 -0.12 2.03 -3.90
N PHE A 82 -0.38 1.76 -2.62
CA PHE A 82 0.64 1.49 -1.61
C PHE A 82 0.41 0.11 -1.00
N THR A 83 1.49 -0.67 -0.86
CA THR A 83 1.47 -1.93 -0.12
C THR A 83 2.71 -2.11 0.74
N ASP A 84 2.59 -2.89 1.82
CA ASP A 84 3.72 -3.28 2.67
C ASP A 84 4.64 -4.27 1.94
N ASP A 85 5.91 -4.29 2.33
CA ASP A 85 6.91 -5.23 1.83
C ASP A 85 6.72 -6.66 2.35
N ASP A 86 5.83 -6.89 3.32
CA ASP A 86 5.44 -8.21 3.81
C ASP A 86 4.00 -8.61 3.41
N ALA A 87 3.36 -7.85 2.52
CA ALA A 87 2.03 -8.14 2.02
C ALA A 87 2.07 -9.08 0.82
N ARG A 88 1.12 -10.03 0.77
CA ARG A 88 0.85 -10.85 -0.42
C ARG A 88 -0.44 -10.40 -1.09
N LEU A 89 -0.34 -9.93 -2.32
CA LEU A 89 -1.48 -9.46 -3.10
C LEU A 89 -2.22 -10.64 -3.74
N PRO A 90 -3.57 -10.69 -3.70
CA PRO A 90 -4.33 -11.65 -4.49
C PRO A 90 -4.12 -11.39 -5.99
N ARG A 91 -4.30 -12.41 -6.83
CA ARG A 91 -4.04 -12.32 -8.29
C ARG A 91 -4.90 -11.28 -9.02
N ASP A 92 -6.06 -10.97 -8.47
CA ASP A 92 -7.03 -10.01 -9.00
C ASP A 92 -6.92 -8.61 -8.35
N HIS A 93 -5.86 -8.32 -7.60
CA HIS A 93 -5.77 -7.08 -6.84
C HIS A 93 -5.76 -5.84 -7.75
N ALA A 94 -4.86 -5.84 -8.73
CA ALA A 94 -4.73 -4.73 -9.68
C ALA A 94 -6.02 -4.52 -10.50
N SER A 95 -6.63 -5.59 -11.01
CA SER A 95 -7.89 -5.50 -11.78
C SER A 95 -9.06 -4.98 -10.95
N ARG A 96 -9.16 -5.40 -9.68
CA ARG A 96 -10.18 -4.88 -8.75
C ARG A 96 -10.01 -3.40 -8.46
N LEU A 97 -8.78 -2.94 -8.22
CA LEU A 97 -8.50 -1.51 -8.05
C LEU A 97 -8.92 -0.71 -9.29
N ARG A 98 -8.49 -1.15 -10.49
CA ARG A 98 -8.87 -0.50 -11.76
C ARG A 98 -10.39 -0.42 -11.92
N SER A 99 -11.09 -1.53 -11.67
CA SER A 99 -12.55 -1.60 -11.74
C SER A 99 -13.22 -0.55 -10.84
N TYR A 100 -12.74 -0.36 -9.61
CA TYR A 100 -13.33 0.64 -8.72
C TYR A 100 -13.10 2.07 -9.21
N PHE A 101 -11.89 2.40 -9.67
CA PHE A 101 -11.61 3.74 -10.18
C PHE A 101 -12.38 4.05 -11.47
N ASP A 102 -12.50 3.07 -12.37
CA ASP A 102 -13.21 3.23 -13.65
C ASP A 102 -14.73 3.36 -13.45
N GLN A 103 -15.32 2.64 -12.48
CA GLN A 103 -16.79 2.59 -12.33
C GLN A 103 -17.39 3.64 -11.39
N THR A 104 -16.62 4.11 -10.39
CA THR A 104 -17.22 4.86 -9.27
C THR A 104 -16.76 6.30 -9.15
N GLY A 105 -15.74 6.72 -9.92
CA GLY A 105 -15.21 8.08 -9.85
C GLY A 105 -14.56 8.45 -8.50
N VAL A 106 -14.34 7.48 -7.61
CA VAL A 106 -13.71 7.70 -6.30
C VAL A 106 -12.29 8.24 -6.40
N PHE A 107 -11.85 8.93 -5.36
CA PHE A 107 -10.48 9.45 -5.23
C PHE A 107 -9.55 8.52 -4.45
N GLY A 108 -10.09 7.59 -3.67
CA GLY A 108 -9.31 6.61 -2.92
C GLY A 108 -10.09 5.34 -2.65
N VAL A 109 -9.39 4.21 -2.64
CA VAL A 109 -9.91 2.87 -2.39
C VAL A 109 -8.94 2.13 -1.48
N GLY A 110 -9.45 1.38 -0.52
CA GLY A 110 -8.66 0.47 0.30
C GLY A 110 -9.39 -0.84 0.52
N GLY A 111 -8.68 -1.83 1.05
CA GLY A 111 -9.20 -3.17 1.26
C GLY A 111 -9.18 -3.63 2.70
N ARG A 112 -9.69 -4.85 2.91
CA ARG A 112 -9.42 -5.61 4.11
C ARG A 112 -8.07 -6.31 3.95
N ASP A 113 -7.18 -6.08 4.89
CA ASP A 113 -5.98 -6.89 5.10
C ASP A 113 -6.33 -8.17 5.87
N VAL A 114 -5.94 -9.33 5.35
CA VAL A 114 -6.12 -10.61 6.04
C VAL A 114 -4.81 -10.92 6.74
N LEU A 115 -4.86 -11.03 8.07
CA LEU A 115 -3.70 -11.39 8.86
C LEU A 115 -3.51 -12.90 8.81
N TYR A 116 -2.26 -13.35 8.79
CA TYR A 116 -1.88 -14.76 8.76
C TYR A 116 -1.00 -15.10 9.97
N ASP A 117 -1.17 -16.31 10.49
CA ASP A 117 -0.30 -16.94 11.49
C ASP A 117 0.33 -18.18 10.82
N GLY A 118 1.53 -17.99 10.27
CA GLY A 118 2.11 -18.95 9.32
C GLY A 118 1.28 -18.99 8.03
N ASP A 119 0.83 -20.17 7.62
CA ASP A 119 0.04 -20.35 6.39
C ASP A 119 -1.48 -20.23 6.61
N LEU A 120 -1.93 -20.11 7.85
CA LEU A 120 -3.36 -20.06 8.17
C LEU A 120 -3.81 -18.61 8.41
N PRO A 121 -4.99 -18.21 7.89
CA PRO A 121 -5.53 -16.89 8.18
C PRO A 121 -5.89 -16.80 9.67
N ARG A 122 -5.40 -15.76 10.35
CA ARG A 122 -5.67 -15.48 11.76
C ARG A 122 -7.17 -15.28 11.97
N PRO A 123 -7.81 -16.07 12.86
CA PRO A 123 -9.22 -15.87 13.21
C PRO A 123 -9.47 -14.44 13.67
N THR A 124 -10.39 -13.76 13.00
CA THR A 124 -10.67 -12.34 13.22
C THR A 124 -12.18 -12.13 13.30
N SER A 125 -12.65 -11.50 14.37
CA SER A 125 -14.07 -11.15 14.49
C SER A 125 -14.43 -10.01 13.53
N LEU A 126 -15.37 -10.27 12.64
CA LEU A 126 -15.76 -9.35 11.60
C LEU A 126 -16.67 -8.23 12.13
N THR A 127 -16.58 -7.06 11.51
CA THR A 127 -17.37 -5.89 11.89
C THR A 127 -17.69 -5.00 10.69
N HIS A 128 -18.82 -4.29 10.78
CA HIS A 128 -19.16 -3.24 9.83
C HIS A 128 -18.53 -1.88 10.19
N ASN A 129 -18.00 -1.74 11.41
CA ASN A 129 -17.44 -0.52 11.95
C ASN A 129 -15.95 -0.38 11.58
N VAL A 130 -15.70 0.17 10.39
CA VAL A 130 -14.37 0.25 9.74
C VAL A 130 -14.09 1.68 9.30
N GLY A 131 -12.85 2.14 9.48
CA GLY A 131 -12.36 3.43 8.99
C GLY A 131 -13.19 4.63 9.47
N ARG A 132 -13.62 4.66 10.74
CA ARG A 132 -14.46 5.74 11.29
C ARG A 132 -13.68 6.67 12.19
N VAL A 133 -14.03 7.96 12.14
CA VAL A 133 -13.66 8.94 13.17
C VAL A 133 -14.92 9.28 13.95
N ARG A 134 -14.88 9.10 15.28
CA ARG A 134 -15.99 9.48 16.16
C ARG A 134 -15.99 10.98 16.39
N TRP A 135 -17.14 11.54 16.76
CA TRP A 135 -17.30 12.99 16.98
C TRP A 135 -16.32 13.58 18.01
N PHE A 136 -15.85 12.77 18.97
CA PHE A 136 -14.84 13.15 19.97
C PHE A 136 -13.40 12.83 19.54
N GLY A 137 -13.14 12.68 18.23
CA GLY A 137 -11.80 12.50 17.66
C GLY A 137 -11.24 11.07 17.71
N ARG A 138 -11.92 10.11 18.33
CA ARG A 138 -11.43 8.72 18.38
C ARG A 138 -11.50 8.05 17.01
N VAL A 139 -10.35 7.56 16.56
CA VAL A 139 -10.17 6.79 15.33
C VAL A 139 -10.52 5.31 15.57
N VAL A 140 -11.25 4.71 14.62
CA VAL A 140 -11.59 3.29 14.56
C VAL A 140 -11.17 2.74 13.20
N GLY A 141 -10.00 2.11 13.14
CA GLY A 141 -9.44 1.51 11.93
C GLY A 141 -10.19 0.26 11.49
N ASN A 142 -10.00 -0.86 12.20
CA ASN A 142 -10.67 -2.14 11.94
C ASN A 142 -10.63 -2.63 10.47
N HIS A 143 -9.71 -2.14 9.63
CA HIS A 143 -9.65 -2.51 8.21
C HIS A 143 -9.49 -4.04 8.03
N HIS A 144 -8.65 -4.68 8.86
CA HIS A 144 -8.51 -6.15 8.88
C HIS A 144 -9.78 -6.91 9.29
N ARG A 145 -10.71 -6.25 9.97
CA ARG A 145 -11.98 -6.83 10.48
C ARG A 145 -13.16 -6.54 9.57
N GLY A 146 -12.98 -5.80 8.49
CA GLY A 146 -14.08 -5.38 7.62
C GLY A 146 -14.81 -6.56 6.98
N THR A 147 -16.12 -6.46 6.84
CA THR A 147 -16.97 -7.43 6.13
C THR A 147 -18.13 -6.73 5.44
N GLY A 148 -18.72 -7.37 4.43
CA GLY A 148 -19.84 -6.87 3.65
C GLY A 148 -19.41 -6.11 2.39
N SER A 149 -20.34 -5.33 1.83
CA SER A 149 -20.11 -4.54 0.61
C SER A 149 -19.21 -3.33 0.85
N VAL A 150 -18.73 -2.75 -0.25
CA VAL A 150 -18.00 -1.48 -0.26
C VAL A 150 -18.81 -0.39 0.43
N ARG A 151 -18.11 0.49 1.17
CA ARG A 151 -18.72 1.62 1.88
C ARG A 151 -17.78 2.82 1.92
N PRO A 152 -18.33 4.04 2.04
CA PRO A 152 -17.55 5.20 2.42
C PRO A 152 -16.92 5.03 3.81
N VAL A 153 -15.70 5.51 3.96
CA VAL A 153 -14.95 5.54 5.22
C VAL A 153 -14.32 6.92 5.39
N PHE A 154 -14.01 7.30 6.62
CA PHE A 154 -13.31 8.55 6.94
C PHE A 154 -11.81 8.46 6.69
N MET A 155 -11.25 7.25 6.64
CA MET A 155 -9.83 7.02 6.38
C MET A 155 -9.60 5.64 5.77
N LEU A 156 -8.47 5.49 5.07
CA LEU A 156 -7.96 4.23 4.56
C LEU A 156 -6.71 3.82 5.35
N LYS A 157 -6.36 2.54 5.32
CA LYS A 157 -5.10 2.04 5.89
C LYS A 157 -3.96 2.44 4.95
N GLY A 158 -2.96 3.16 5.45
CA GLY A 158 -1.94 3.83 4.60
C GLY A 158 -1.26 2.93 3.56
N VAL A 159 -0.94 1.69 3.94
CA VAL A 159 -0.24 0.65 3.15
C VAL A 159 -1.20 -0.42 2.60
N ASN A 160 -2.50 -0.13 2.58
CA ASN A 160 -3.51 -0.91 1.85
C ASN A 160 -4.53 0.08 1.29
N ALA A 161 -4.02 0.98 0.47
CA ALA A 161 -4.78 2.06 -0.13
C ALA A 161 -4.21 2.42 -1.50
N ALA A 162 -5.11 2.84 -2.38
CA ALA A 162 -4.79 3.44 -3.66
C ALA A 162 -5.55 4.75 -3.79
N TYR A 163 -4.91 5.74 -4.41
CA TYR A 163 -5.47 7.07 -4.60
C TYR A 163 -5.27 7.54 -6.03
N ARG A 164 -6.20 8.33 -6.55
CA ARG A 164 -5.92 9.11 -7.75
C ARG A 164 -4.72 10.01 -7.47
N ARG A 165 -3.72 9.99 -8.36
CA ARG A 165 -2.53 10.82 -8.23
C ARG A 165 -2.87 12.30 -8.11
N SER A 166 -3.94 12.75 -8.79
CA SER A 166 -4.44 14.13 -8.73
C SER A 166 -5.02 14.55 -7.38
N ALA A 167 -5.36 13.62 -6.49
CA ALA A 167 -5.91 13.89 -5.17
C ALA A 167 -4.98 13.43 -4.03
N LEU A 168 -3.84 12.83 -4.36
CA LEU A 168 -2.87 12.38 -3.39
C LEU A 168 -2.14 13.59 -2.81
N ALA A 169 -2.35 13.84 -1.53
CA ALA A 169 -1.66 14.87 -0.77
C ALA A 169 -1.02 14.23 0.46
N PHE A 170 0.29 14.42 0.61
CA PHE A 170 1.01 13.96 1.79
C PHE A 170 1.07 15.07 2.83
N PRO A 171 0.82 14.75 4.11
CA PRO A 171 0.89 15.75 5.15
C PRO A 171 2.37 15.99 5.51
N VAL A 172 2.97 17.00 4.88
CA VAL A 172 4.35 17.43 5.15
C VAL A 172 4.37 18.26 6.45
N GLY A 173 5.35 18.02 7.32
CA GLY A 173 5.56 18.81 8.53
C GLY A 173 4.67 18.42 9.73
N LEU A 174 4.04 17.24 9.71
CA LEU A 174 3.40 16.71 10.92
C LEU A 174 4.47 16.35 11.96
N ARG A 175 4.25 16.77 13.22
CA ARG A 175 5.15 16.50 14.35
C ARG A 175 5.16 15.05 14.86
N GLY A 176 4.45 14.14 14.18
CA GLY A 176 4.36 12.73 14.57
C GLY A 176 5.53 11.93 14.00
N THR A 177 6.17 11.08 14.82
CA THR A 177 7.29 10.23 14.41
C THR A 177 6.88 8.96 13.66
N GLY A 178 5.57 8.74 13.44
CA GLY A 178 5.06 7.50 12.85
C GLY A 178 5.42 6.26 13.68
N ALA A 179 5.02 5.08 13.21
CA ALA A 179 5.58 3.83 13.71
C ALA A 179 6.92 3.61 12.99
N GLN A 180 8.00 4.09 13.57
CA GLN A 180 9.36 3.70 13.19
C GLN A 180 9.79 2.60 14.18
N PRO A 181 10.04 1.35 13.76
CA PRO A 181 10.86 0.47 14.58
C PRO A 181 12.24 1.12 14.68
N HIS A 182 12.71 1.29 15.92
CA HIS A 182 14.09 1.69 16.22
C HIS A 182 15.05 0.54 15.94
#